data_AF-A0A356EV44-F1
#
_entry.id   AF-A0A356EV44-F1
#
_cell.length_a   1.000
_cell.length_b   1.000
_cell.length_c   1.000
_cell.angle_alpha   90.00
_cell.angle_beta   90.00
_cell.angle_gamma   90.00
#
_symmetry.space_group_name_H-M   'P 1'
#
loop_
_entity.id
_entity.type
_entity.pdbx_description
1 polymer ?
#
loop_
_entity_poly.entity_id
_entity_poly.type
_entity_poly.pdbx_seq_one_letter_code
_entity_poly.pdbx_strand_id
1 'polypeptide(L)'
;MEECRAVESCCRCQASGDSTELLPLWDGNVYCPVCIESASPELLRQAREHSILEDELPWNAKEHIRAILRLHLVITAVWVAVFAWICLPTLVKDGTAIFLGLLLIAASIGVLVFAIQGPIWFCLGRKTRPSMTLSNGTLTIKSPCLSRRCKPLCTPLEQWTWYEGKVKHDSSYRGLARRGQRAIVLVYTPPGGFLKTFFRYKLACGLTDERYAVWKAFLQVSGLREYEGMLRNSD
;
A
#
# COMPACT_ATOMS: atom_id res chain seq x y z
N MET A 1 -12.80 -28.44 17.44
CA MET A 1 -11.71 -29.35 17.07
C MET A 1 -12.01 -29.80 15.66
N GLU A 2 -11.54 -29.04 14.67
CA GLU A 2 -11.62 -29.45 13.27
C GLU A 2 -10.57 -30.54 13.05
N GLU A 3 -11.00 -31.69 12.53
CA GLU A 3 -10.11 -32.78 12.13
C GLU A 3 -9.15 -32.25 11.05
N CYS A 4 -7.85 -32.17 11.39
CA CYS A 4 -6.80 -31.95 10.42
C CYS A 4 -6.81 -33.13 9.42
N ARG A 5 -7.53 -32.99 8.30
CA ARG A 5 -7.30 -33.85 7.14
C ARG A 5 -5.83 -33.67 6.76
N ALA A 6 -5.05 -34.74 6.88
CA ALA A 6 -3.69 -34.78 6.37
C ALA A 6 -3.77 -34.48 4.87
N VAL A 7 -3.21 -33.33 4.48
CA VAL A 7 -3.10 -33.00 3.06
C VAL A 7 -1.91 -33.79 2.53
N GLU A 8 -2.19 -34.91 1.86
CA GLU A 8 -1.18 -35.90 1.47
C GLU A 8 -0.52 -35.62 0.11
N SER A 9 -0.97 -34.60 -0.63
CA SER A 9 -0.48 -34.34 -1.98
C SER A 9 -0.19 -32.87 -2.24
N CYS A 10 0.78 -32.62 -3.11
CA CYS A 10 1.07 -31.27 -3.57
C CYS A 10 -0.11 -30.69 -4.34
N CYS A 11 -0.59 -29.51 -3.95
CA CYS A 11 -1.70 -28.82 -4.59
C CYS A 11 -1.50 -28.58 -6.09
N ARG A 12 -0.25 -28.38 -6.53
CA ARG A 12 0.10 -28.06 -7.93
C ARG A 12 0.25 -29.29 -8.82
N CYS A 13 1.12 -30.23 -8.45
CA CYS A 13 1.43 -31.40 -9.29
C CYS A 13 0.67 -32.68 -8.89
N GLN A 14 -0.11 -32.63 -7.81
CA GLN A 14 -0.84 -33.77 -7.24
C GLN A 14 0.06 -34.97 -6.85
N ALA A 15 1.38 -34.81 -6.88
CA ALA A 15 2.28 -35.86 -6.44
C ALA A 15 2.06 -36.12 -4.94
N SER A 16 1.81 -37.38 -4.61
CA SER A 16 1.83 -37.89 -3.25
C SER A 16 3.29 -37.93 -2.80
N GLY A 17 3.65 -37.09 -1.83
CA GLY A 17 4.97 -37.10 -1.22
C GLY A 17 4.90 -37.71 0.17
N ASP A 18 6.03 -38.16 0.71
CA ASP A 18 6.13 -38.30 2.15
C ASP A 18 5.78 -36.95 2.78
N SER A 19 4.82 -36.95 3.71
CA SER A 19 4.24 -35.74 4.31
C SER A 19 5.28 -34.82 4.97
N THR A 20 6.47 -35.34 5.26
CA THR A 20 7.63 -34.61 5.77
C THR A 20 8.28 -33.63 4.79
N GLU A 21 7.99 -33.70 3.49
CA GLU A 21 8.59 -32.79 2.50
C GLU A 21 7.65 -31.70 1.98
N LEU A 22 6.34 -31.84 2.19
CA LEU A 22 5.38 -30.83 1.74
C LEU A 22 5.48 -29.56 2.59
N LEU A 23 5.61 -28.42 1.94
CA LEU A 23 5.73 -27.12 2.59
C LEU A 23 4.42 -26.34 2.45
N PRO A 24 3.79 -25.90 3.56
CA PRO A 24 2.65 -25.00 3.48
C PRO A 24 3.08 -23.63 2.94
N LEU A 25 2.29 -23.08 2.02
CA LEU A 25 2.42 -21.69 1.58
C LEU A 25 1.32 -20.82 2.20
N TRP A 26 1.44 -19.51 1.99
CA TRP A 26 0.60 -18.51 2.66
C TRP A 26 -0.85 -18.47 2.17
N ASP A 27 -1.19 -19.20 1.11
CA ASP A 27 -2.56 -19.42 0.66
C ASP A 27 -3.28 -20.54 1.44
N GLY A 28 -2.58 -21.21 2.37
CA GLY A 28 -3.13 -22.30 3.18
C GLY A 28 -3.04 -23.68 2.52
N ASN A 29 -2.49 -23.77 1.30
CA ASN A 29 -2.23 -25.03 0.62
C ASN A 29 -0.80 -25.52 0.86
N VAL A 30 -0.56 -26.80 0.56
CA VAL A 30 0.77 -27.42 0.66
C VAL A 30 1.35 -27.75 -0.71
N TYR A 31 2.66 -27.57 -0.84
CA TYR A 31 3.37 -27.71 -2.11
C TYR A 31 4.64 -28.52 -1.93
N CYS A 32 5.00 -29.33 -2.93
CA CYS A 32 6.29 -30.01 -2.90
C CYS A 32 7.43 -29.01 -3.21
N PRO A 33 8.63 -29.18 -2.64
CA PRO A 33 9.74 -28.26 -2.82
C PRO A 33 10.10 -28.03 -4.29
N VAL A 34 10.01 -29.08 -5.12
CA VAL A 34 10.27 -29.01 -6.57
C VAL A 34 9.33 -28.03 -7.28
N CYS A 35 8.05 -28.02 -6.93
CA CYS A 35 7.07 -27.09 -7.52
C CYS A 35 7.31 -25.64 -7.10
N ILE A 36 7.82 -25.42 -5.89
CA ILE A 36 8.11 -24.08 -5.37
C ILE A 36 9.43 -23.58 -5.98
N GLU A 37 10.48 -24.40 -5.95
CA GLU A 37 11.81 -24.08 -6.46
C GLU A 37 11.81 -23.81 -7.97
N SER A 38 11.06 -24.60 -8.75
CA SER A 38 10.89 -24.37 -10.19
C SER A 38 10.22 -23.03 -10.51
N ALA A 39 9.41 -22.49 -9.61
CA ALA A 39 8.85 -21.15 -9.76
C ALA A 39 9.83 -20.06 -9.32
N SER A 40 10.49 -20.24 -8.17
CA SER A 40 11.58 -19.40 -7.70
C SER A 40 12.31 -20.06 -6.52
N PRO A 41 13.65 -20.21 -6.57
CA PRO A 41 14.42 -20.68 -5.41
C PRO A 41 14.26 -19.76 -4.18
N GLU A 42 14.11 -18.46 -4.42
CA GLU A 42 13.92 -17.46 -3.35
C GLU A 42 12.55 -17.61 -2.67
N LEU A 43 11.52 -18.02 -3.41
CA LEU A 43 10.21 -18.34 -2.84
C LEU A 43 10.31 -19.52 -1.87
N LEU A 44 11.04 -20.58 -2.23
CA LEU A 44 11.25 -21.74 -1.36
C LEU A 44 12.00 -21.34 -0.08
N ARG A 45 13.05 -20.52 -0.23
CA ARG A 45 13.82 -20.00 0.90
C ARG A 45 12.92 -19.21 1.86
N GLN A 46 12.13 -18.26 1.35
CA GLN A 46 11.23 -17.47 2.18
C GLN A 46 10.12 -18.29 2.82
N ALA A 47 9.54 -19.26 2.12
CA ALA A 47 8.51 -20.13 2.66
C ALA A 47 9.00 -20.98 3.84
N ARG A 48 10.29 -21.37 3.85
CA ARG A 48 10.91 -22.08 4.99
C ARG A 48 11.19 -21.16 6.18
N GLU A 49 11.60 -19.93 5.92
CA GLU A 49 12.00 -18.97 6.95
C GLU A 49 10.82 -18.23 7.58
N HIS A 50 9.72 -18.05 6.83
CA HIS A 50 8.62 -17.17 7.21
C HIS A 50 7.26 -17.85 7.02
N SER A 51 6.51 -17.98 8.11
CA SER A 51 5.13 -18.48 8.10
C SER A 51 4.10 -17.47 7.59
N ILE A 52 4.49 -16.21 7.38
CA ILE A 52 3.64 -15.12 6.93
C ILE A 52 4.36 -14.38 5.81
N LEU A 53 3.65 -14.11 4.70
CA LEU A 53 4.15 -13.27 3.63
C LEU A 53 3.75 -11.83 3.92
N GLU A 54 4.73 -11.02 4.30
CA GLU A 54 4.54 -9.63 4.63
C GLU A 54 5.05 -8.72 3.52
N ASP A 55 4.25 -7.72 3.17
CA ASP A 55 4.70 -6.60 2.37
C ASP A 55 4.33 -5.28 3.06
N GLU A 56 5.33 -4.40 3.14
CA GLU A 56 5.23 -3.08 3.74
C GLU A 56 5.93 -2.11 2.80
N LEU A 57 5.34 -0.93 2.63
CA LEU A 57 5.99 0.16 1.90
C LEU A 57 7.37 0.46 2.50
N PRO A 58 8.46 0.37 1.72
CA PRO A 58 9.74 0.85 2.17
C PRO A 58 9.62 2.33 2.53
N TRP A 59 9.99 2.67 3.75
CA TRP A 59 9.95 4.04 4.22
C TRP A 59 10.93 4.92 3.45
N ASN A 60 10.39 5.80 2.62
CA ASN A 60 11.20 6.79 1.95
C ASN A 60 11.01 8.16 2.62
N ALA A 61 11.86 8.44 3.60
CA ALA A 61 11.86 9.72 4.32
C ALA A 61 11.89 10.92 3.36
N LYS A 62 12.63 10.83 2.25
CA LYS A 62 12.75 11.93 1.27
C LYS A 62 11.42 12.21 0.57
N GLU A 63 10.67 11.17 0.20
CA GLU A 63 9.37 11.34 -0.47
C GLU A 63 8.30 11.85 0.50
N HIS A 64 8.29 11.34 1.73
CA HIS A 64 7.41 11.85 2.79
C HIS A 64 7.69 13.31 3.12
N ILE A 65 8.95 13.70 3.34
CA ILE A 65 9.34 15.09 3.61
C ILE A 65 8.92 15.98 2.44
N ARG A 66 9.14 15.56 1.19
CA ARG A 66 8.74 16.33 0.01
C ARG A 66 7.22 16.49 -0.08
N ALA A 67 6.45 15.46 0.26
CA ALA A 67 4.99 15.54 0.30
C ALA A 67 4.50 16.52 1.38
N ILE A 68 5.07 16.46 2.60
CA ILE A 68 4.78 17.39 3.70
C ILE A 68 5.12 18.83 3.30
N LEU A 69 6.30 19.06 2.70
CA LEU A 69 6.71 20.38 2.23
C LEU A 69 5.78 20.95 1.17
N ARG A 70 5.32 20.13 0.21
CA ARG A 70 4.35 20.56 -0.81
C ARG A 70 3.01 20.94 -0.19
N LEU A 71 2.48 20.10 0.69
CA LEU A 71 1.23 20.39 1.39
C LEU A 71 1.36 21.69 2.19
N HIS A 72 2.48 21.86 2.89
CA HIS A 72 2.74 23.08 3.66
C HIS A 72 2.85 24.31 2.77
N LEU A 73 3.55 24.23 1.63
CA LEU A 73 3.64 25.33 0.67
C LEU A 73 2.25 25.75 0.15
N VAL A 74 1.37 24.78 -0.13
CA VAL A 74 -0.01 25.06 -0.54
C VAL A 74 -0.79 25.75 0.58
N ILE A 75 -0.73 25.23 1.81
CA ILE A 75 -1.41 25.81 2.97
C ILE A 75 -0.92 27.24 3.22
N THR A 76 0.39 27.46 3.21
CA THR A 76 0.99 28.79 3.41
C THR A 76 0.59 29.76 2.30
N ALA A 77 0.59 29.31 1.03
CA ALA A 77 0.13 30.15 -0.09
C ALA A 77 -1.34 30.55 0.06
N VAL A 78 -2.21 29.63 0.49
CA VAL A 78 -3.64 29.92 0.76
C VAL A 78 -3.77 30.94 1.89
N TRP A 79 -3.04 30.77 3.00
CA TRP A 79 -3.07 31.73 4.10
C TRP A 79 -2.59 33.11 3.67
N VAL A 80 -1.47 33.20 2.96
CA VAL A 80 -0.96 34.49 2.43
C VAL A 80 -2.00 35.16 1.54
N ALA A 81 -2.68 34.41 0.67
CA ALA A 81 -3.74 34.94 -0.18
C ALA A 81 -4.94 35.46 0.63
N VAL A 82 -5.39 34.70 1.65
CA VAL A 82 -6.48 35.10 2.54
C VAL A 82 -6.12 36.36 3.33
N PHE A 83 -4.92 36.42 3.90
CA PHE A 83 -4.44 37.59 4.63
C PHE A 83 -4.29 38.81 3.72
N ALA A 84 -3.73 38.65 2.52
CA ALA A 84 -3.62 39.72 1.54
C ALA A 84 -5.00 40.26 1.16
N TRP A 85 -5.99 39.39 0.94
CA TRP A 85 -7.37 39.77 0.66
C TRP A 85 -8.00 40.59 1.80
N ILE A 86 -7.85 40.13 3.04
CA ILE A 86 -8.39 40.81 4.23
C ILE A 86 -7.70 42.16 4.47
N CYS A 87 -6.40 42.27 4.19
CA CYS A 87 -5.61 43.48 4.45
C CYS A 87 -5.55 44.42 3.24
N LEU A 88 -6.05 44.04 2.06
CA LEU A 88 -6.09 44.91 0.90
C LEU A 88 -6.81 46.25 1.16
N PRO A 89 -7.93 46.30 1.91
CA PRO A 89 -8.61 47.56 2.21
C PRO A 89 -7.84 48.49 3.16
N THR A 90 -7.01 47.95 4.06
CA THR A 90 -6.21 48.77 5.01
C THR A 90 -5.03 49.45 4.32
N LEU A 91 -4.52 48.84 3.24
CA LEU A 91 -3.49 49.40 2.38
C LEU A 91 -3.95 50.71 1.71
N VAL A 92 -5.25 50.84 1.41
CA VAL A 92 -5.86 52.04 0.82
C VAL A 92 -6.02 53.18 1.85
N LYS A 93 -6.16 52.86 3.15
CA LYS A 93 -6.47 53.84 4.19
C LYS A 93 -5.26 54.30 5.01
N ASP A 94 -4.41 53.37 5.47
CA ASP A 94 -3.44 53.65 6.55
C ASP A 94 -1.97 53.52 6.11
N GLY A 95 -1.74 53.30 4.81
CA GLY A 95 -0.40 53.23 4.22
C GLY A 95 0.29 51.86 4.29
N THR A 96 1.42 51.74 3.60
CA THR A 96 2.11 50.47 3.31
C THR A 96 2.75 49.79 4.53
N ALA A 97 3.05 50.53 5.60
CA ALA A 97 3.78 50.01 6.76
C ALA A 97 2.95 49.02 7.60
N ILE A 98 1.67 49.31 7.84
CA ILE A 98 0.77 48.43 8.62
C ILE A 98 0.54 47.12 7.87
N PHE A 99 0.36 47.20 6.54
CA PHE A 99 0.22 46.03 5.69
C PHE A 99 1.45 45.12 5.75
N LEU A 100 2.65 45.69 5.67
CA LEU A 100 3.91 44.93 5.75
C LEU A 100 4.06 44.22 7.11
N GLY A 101 3.71 44.90 8.20
CA GLY A 101 3.74 44.33 9.55
C GLY A 101 2.81 43.13 9.71
N LEU A 102 1.58 43.22 9.20
CA LEU A 102 0.61 42.13 9.23
C LEU A 102 1.07 40.93 8.39
N LEU A 103 1.70 41.17 7.25
CA LEU A 103 2.27 40.13 6.39
C LEU A 103 3.41 39.38 7.07
N LEU A 104 4.29 40.09 7.79
CA LEU A 104 5.37 39.49 8.59
C LEU A 104 4.83 38.63 9.74
N ILE A 105 3.78 39.10 10.43
CA ILE A 105 3.11 38.32 11.49
C ILE A 105 2.51 37.04 10.90
N ALA A 106 1.78 37.13 9.79
CA ALA A 106 1.19 35.97 9.12
C ALA A 106 2.26 34.96 8.68
N ALA A 107 3.37 35.42 8.10
CA ALA A 107 4.49 34.56 7.72
C ALA A 107 5.11 33.86 8.95
N SER A 108 5.28 34.59 10.05
CA SER A 108 5.83 34.06 11.31
C SER A 108 4.93 32.98 11.92
N ILE A 109 3.61 33.19 11.90
CA ILE A 109 2.63 32.19 12.33
C ILE A 109 2.71 30.94 11.43
N GLY A 110 2.83 31.11 10.11
CA GLY A 110 2.99 30.00 9.17
C GLY A 110 4.22 29.13 9.48
N VAL A 111 5.36 29.76 9.76
CA VAL A 111 6.60 29.07 10.16
C VAL A 111 6.44 28.33 11.49
N LEU A 112 5.79 28.96 12.49
CA LEU A 112 5.54 28.32 13.78
C LEU A 112 4.62 27.10 13.66
N VAL A 113 3.54 27.22 12.88
CA VAL A 113 2.62 26.12 12.59
C VAL A 113 3.36 24.96 11.91
N PHE A 114 4.29 25.24 10.99
CA PHE A 114 5.13 24.22 10.37
C PHE A 114 6.04 23.51 11.37
N ALA A 115 6.73 24.27 12.21
CA ALA A 115 7.67 23.74 13.20
C ALA A 115 6.97 22.79 14.18
N ILE A 116 5.70 23.03 14.49
CA ILE A 116 4.89 22.18 15.38
C ILE A 116 4.26 21.01 14.61
N GLN A 117 3.58 21.28 13.50
CA GLN A 117 2.80 20.26 12.78
C GLN A 117 3.68 19.34 11.93
N GLY A 118 4.76 19.85 11.35
CA GLY A 118 5.68 19.09 10.50
C GLY A 118 6.21 17.81 11.16
N PRO A 119 6.78 17.90 12.38
CA PRO A 119 7.20 16.73 13.15
C PRO A 119 6.05 15.77 13.47
N ILE A 120 4.85 16.30 13.80
CA ILE A 120 3.66 15.47 14.08
C ILE A 120 3.28 14.67 12.82
N TRP A 121 3.16 15.32 11.67
CA TRP A 121 2.86 14.67 10.38
C TRP A 121 3.95 13.65 9.99
N PHE A 122 5.22 13.96 10.23
CA PHE A 122 6.33 13.04 9.96
C PHE A 122 6.25 11.79 10.85
N CYS A 123 6.04 11.97 12.15
CA CYS A 123 5.89 10.88 13.11
C CYS A 123 4.63 10.04 12.83
N LEU A 124 3.51 10.68 12.48
CA LEU A 124 2.27 9.99 12.10
C LEU A 124 2.46 9.19 10.81
N GLY A 125 3.05 9.80 9.78
CA GLY A 125 3.36 9.12 8.51
C GLY A 125 4.21 7.88 8.72
N ARG A 126 5.15 7.90 9.69
CA ARG A 126 6.00 6.75 10.01
C ARG A 126 5.21 5.58 10.61
N LYS A 127 4.14 5.86 11.36
CA LYS A 127 3.29 4.86 12.02
C LYS A 127 2.13 4.39 11.14
N THR A 128 1.71 5.18 10.17
CA THR A 128 0.59 4.87 9.27
C THR A 128 1.14 4.39 7.92
N ARG A 129 1.78 3.23 7.91
CA ARG A 129 2.19 2.60 6.65
C ARG A 129 1.16 1.54 6.27
N PRO A 130 0.73 1.50 5.00
CA PRO A 130 -0.01 0.35 4.52
C PRO A 130 0.88 -0.87 4.68
N SER A 131 0.39 -1.86 5.41
CA SER A 131 1.03 -3.17 5.48
C SER A 131 0.02 -4.22 5.09
N MET A 132 0.53 -5.24 4.41
CA MET A 132 -0.24 -6.37 3.93
C MET A 132 0.43 -7.62 4.45
N THR A 133 -0.37 -8.50 5.04
CA THR A 133 0.10 -9.79 5.53
C THR A 133 -0.80 -10.88 4.98
N LEU A 134 -0.22 -11.89 4.36
CA LEU A 134 -0.91 -13.07 3.87
C LEU A 134 -0.52 -14.27 4.72
N SER A 135 -1.53 -14.95 5.27
CA SER A 135 -1.34 -16.16 6.06
C SER A 135 -2.59 -17.02 5.95
N ASN A 136 -2.41 -18.33 5.76
CA ASN A 136 -3.47 -19.33 5.69
C ASN A 136 -4.64 -18.93 4.76
N GLY A 137 -4.33 -18.46 3.56
CA GLY A 137 -5.35 -18.09 2.56
C GLY A 137 -6.06 -16.77 2.87
N THR A 138 -5.69 -16.07 3.94
CA THR A 138 -6.33 -14.82 4.35
C THR A 138 -5.39 -13.64 4.15
N LEU A 139 -5.79 -12.73 3.28
CA LEU A 139 -5.13 -11.45 3.07
C LEU A 139 -5.64 -10.44 4.11
N THR A 140 -4.73 -9.96 4.95
CA THR A 140 -5.00 -8.93 5.95
C THR A 140 -4.32 -7.64 5.57
N ILE A 141 -5.11 -6.57 5.41
CA ILE A 141 -4.64 -5.26 4.97
C ILE A 141 -4.84 -4.26 6.10
N LYS A 142 -3.74 -3.68 6.57
CA LYS A 142 -3.74 -2.59 7.53
C LYS A 142 -3.64 -1.28 6.75
N SER A 143 -4.78 -0.63 6.55
CA SER A 143 -4.80 0.70 5.92
C SER A 143 -4.22 1.76 6.87
N PRO A 144 -3.46 2.75 6.35
CA PRO A 144 -2.95 3.86 7.12
C PRO A 144 -4.08 4.81 7.51
N CYS A 145 -4.87 4.41 8.51
CA CYS A 145 -5.97 5.20 9.01
C CYS A 145 -5.55 5.87 10.33
N LEU A 146 -5.72 7.19 10.39
CA LEU A 146 -5.46 8.00 11.60
C LEU A 146 -6.41 7.64 12.75
N SER A 147 -7.55 6.99 12.45
CA SER A 147 -8.51 6.55 13.46
C SER A 147 -8.15 5.15 13.98
N ARG A 148 -8.03 5.01 15.32
CA ARG A 148 -7.89 3.72 16.02
C ARG A 148 -9.03 2.73 15.73
N ARG A 149 -10.14 3.18 15.12
CA ARG A 149 -11.30 2.34 14.81
C ARG A 149 -11.24 1.66 13.44
N CYS A 150 -10.25 1.95 12.62
CA CYS A 150 -10.09 1.27 11.34
C CYS A 150 -9.68 -0.18 11.57
N LYS A 151 -10.66 -1.09 11.50
CA LYS A 151 -10.42 -2.53 11.54
C LYS A 151 -9.61 -2.92 10.31
N PRO A 152 -8.63 -3.82 10.45
CA PRO A 152 -7.95 -4.39 9.29
C PRO A 152 -8.97 -5.07 8.37
N LEU A 153 -8.78 -4.92 7.06
CA LEU A 153 -9.59 -5.64 6.08
C LEU A 153 -9.01 -7.05 5.96
N CYS A 154 -9.76 -8.05 6.43
CA CYS A 154 -9.42 -9.46 6.32
C CYS A 154 -10.30 -10.10 5.26
N THR A 155 -9.69 -10.65 4.21
CA THR A 155 -10.42 -11.21 3.07
C THR A 155 -9.72 -12.48 2.58
N PRO A 156 -10.47 -13.51 2.15
CA PRO A 156 -9.88 -14.69 1.52
C PRO A 156 -9.15 -14.33 0.23
N LEU A 157 -7.98 -14.94 -0.02
CA LEU A 157 -7.14 -14.69 -1.19
C LEU A 157 -7.88 -15.00 -2.50
N GLU A 158 -8.75 -16.01 -2.50
CA GLU A 158 -9.56 -16.42 -3.66
C GLU A 158 -10.47 -15.32 -4.22
N GLN A 159 -10.81 -14.30 -3.41
CA GLN A 159 -11.62 -13.16 -3.84
C GLN A 159 -10.80 -12.07 -4.55
N TRP A 160 -9.49 -12.30 -4.69
CA TRP A 160 -8.56 -11.40 -5.33
C TRP A 160 -8.15 -11.93 -6.70
N THR A 161 -7.91 -10.99 -7.60
CA THR A 161 -7.26 -11.22 -8.88
C THR A 161 -6.01 -10.37 -8.94
N TRP A 162 -5.05 -10.67 -9.80
CA TRP A 162 -3.79 -9.93 -9.83
C TRP A 162 -3.33 -9.62 -11.24
N TYR A 163 -2.51 -8.59 -11.41
CA TYR A 163 -1.83 -8.32 -12.68
C TYR A 163 -0.51 -7.57 -12.43
N GLU A 164 0.40 -7.61 -13.40
CA GLU A 164 1.62 -6.82 -13.39
C GLU A 164 1.32 -5.36 -13.73
N GLY A 165 1.63 -4.44 -12.82
CA GLY A 165 1.27 -3.04 -12.96
C GLY A 165 2.33 -2.09 -12.41
N LYS A 166 1.86 -0.90 -12.05
CA LYS A 166 2.66 0.16 -11.43
C LYS A 166 2.02 0.55 -10.11
N VAL A 167 2.83 0.97 -9.15
CA VAL A 167 2.36 1.35 -7.80
C VAL A 167 1.26 2.44 -7.85
N LYS A 168 1.27 3.30 -8.88
CA LYS A 168 0.26 4.35 -9.08
C LYS A 168 -1.19 3.82 -9.22
N HIS A 169 -1.38 2.53 -9.50
CA HIS A 169 -2.71 1.92 -9.62
C HIS A 169 -3.39 1.68 -8.29
N ASP A 170 -2.64 1.73 -7.18
CA ASP A 170 -3.19 1.69 -5.83
C ASP A 170 -3.25 3.13 -5.27
N SER A 171 -4.46 3.56 -4.93
CA SER A 171 -4.73 4.89 -4.39
C SER A 171 -4.08 5.13 -3.03
N SER A 172 -3.84 4.07 -2.26
CA SER A 172 -3.22 4.12 -0.93
C SER A 172 -1.76 4.59 -0.99
N TYR A 173 -1.10 4.41 -2.14
CA TYR A 173 0.27 4.85 -2.39
C TYR A 173 0.38 6.20 -3.10
N ARG A 174 -0.74 6.91 -3.31
CA ARG A 174 -0.74 8.19 -4.04
C ARG A 174 0.15 9.21 -3.31
N GLY A 175 1.26 9.58 -3.95
CA GLY A 175 2.22 10.55 -3.42
C GLY A 175 3.32 9.98 -2.53
N LEU A 176 3.30 8.67 -2.25
CA LEU A 176 4.29 8.00 -1.37
C LEU A 176 5.30 7.13 -2.12
N ALA A 177 4.92 6.54 -3.25
CA ALA A 177 5.79 5.66 -4.03
C ALA A 177 6.49 6.38 -5.18
N ARG A 178 7.64 5.84 -5.61
CA ARG A 178 8.36 6.33 -6.79
C ARG A 178 7.48 6.21 -8.02
N ARG A 179 7.38 7.29 -8.80
CA ARG A 179 6.64 7.28 -10.07
C ARG A 179 7.21 6.22 -11.00
N GLY A 180 6.34 5.33 -11.50
CA GLY A 180 6.71 4.32 -12.50
C GLY A 180 7.28 3.01 -11.94
N GLN A 181 7.44 2.90 -10.62
CA GLN A 181 7.87 1.65 -9.97
C GLN A 181 6.90 0.51 -10.31
N ARG A 182 7.47 -0.62 -10.76
CA ARG A 182 6.73 -1.85 -11.04
C ARG A 182 6.21 -2.43 -9.73
N ALA A 183 5.03 -3.04 -9.79
CA ALA A 183 4.42 -3.71 -8.66
C ALA A 183 3.44 -4.76 -9.18
N ILE A 184 3.18 -5.77 -8.37
CA ILE A 184 2.03 -6.64 -8.53
C ILE A 184 0.84 -5.91 -7.95
N VAL A 185 -0.27 -5.85 -8.69
CA VAL A 185 -1.48 -5.18 -8.21
C VAL A 185 -2.57 -6.22 -7.99
N LEU A 186 -2.94 -6.40 -6.72
CA LEU A 186 -4.07 -7.21 -6.29
C LEU A 186 -5.35 -6.39 -6.41
N VAL A 187 -6.38 -6.97 -7.01
CA VAL A 187 -7.71 -6.37 -7.22
C VAL A 187 -8.73 -7.20 -6.48
N TYR A 188 -9.30 -6.60 -5.44
CA TYR A 188 -10.40 -7.19 -4.70
C TYR A 188 -11.71 -6.99 -5.45
N THR A 189 -12.43 -8.08 -5.67
CA THR A 189 -13.80 -8.03 -6.17
C THR A 189 -14.74 -8.50 -5.07
N PRO A 190 -15.39 -7.58 -4.32
CA PRO A 190 -16.27 -7.96 -3.23
C PRO A 190 -17.42 -8.86 -3.76
N PRO A 191 -17.77 -9.94 -3.04
CA PRO A 191 -18.92 -10.75 -3.41
C PRO A 191 -20.22 -9.92 -3.29
N GLY A 192 -21.03 -9.89 -4.35
CA GLY A 192 -22.33 -9.21 -4.40
C GLY A 192 -22.64 -8.48 -5.72
N GLY A 193 -23.87 -7.97 -5.83
CA GLY A 193 -24.46 -7.49 -7.10
C GLY A 193 -23.82 -6.26 -7.77
N PHE A 194 -24.37 -5.90 -8.93
CA PHE A 194 -23.84 -4.95 -9.94
C PHE A 194 -23.23 -3.63 -9.41
N LEU A 195 -23.82 -3.03 -8.36
CA LEU A 195 -23.31 -1.78 -7.76
C LEU A 195 -21.94 -1.93 -7.08
N LYS A 196 -21.57 -3.13 -6.62
CA LYS A 196 -20.28 -3.37 -5.96
C LYS A 196 -19.12 -3.54 -6.94
N THR A 197 -19.39 -3.80 -8.22
CA THR A 197 -18.36 -3.89 -9.27
C THR A 197 -17.64 -2.55 -9.50
N PHE A 198 -18.26 -1.43 -9.13
CA PHE A 198 -17.66 -0.10 -9.20
C PHE A 198 -16.63 0.15 -8.08
N PHE A 199 -16.76 -0.53 -6.94
CA PHE A 199 -15.87 -0.36 -5.79
C PHE A 199 -14.81 -1.46 -5.76
N ARG A 200 -13.89 -1.40 -6.73
CA ARG A 200 -12.70 -2.27 -6.75
C ARG A 200 -11.62 -1.69 -5.84
N TYR A 201 -11.21 -2.47 -4.85
CA TYR A 201 -10.04 -2.13 -4.05
C TYR A 201 -8.79 -2.65 -4.76
N LYS A 202 -7.80 -1.77 -4.95
CA LYS A 202 -6.53 -2.12 -5.59
C LYS A 202 -5.42 -1.98 -4.57
N LEU A 203 -4.57 -2.98 -4.49
CA LEU A 203 -3.45 -3.02 -3.56
C LEU A 203 -2.16 -3.36 -4.30
N ALA A 204 -1.15 -2.52 -4.19
CA ALA A 204 0.16 -2.80 -4.76
C ALA A 204 1.05 -3.56 -3.76
N CYS A 205 1.69 -4.62 -4.24
CA CYS A 205 2.69 -5.42 -3.54
C CYS A 205 3.88 -5.73 -4.47
N GLY A 206 4.90 -6.39 -3.94
CA GLY A 206 6.16 -6.62 -4.66
C GLY A 206 6.88 -5.31 -4.94
N LEU A 207 6.97 -4.42 -3.94
CA LEU A 207 7.48 -3.06 -4.16
C LEU A 207 9.00 -3.01 -4.42
N THR A 208 9.77 -4.00 -3.96
CA THR A 208 11.18 -4.16 -4.33
C THR A 208 11.31 -5.24 -5.40
N ASP A 209 12.38 -5.23 -6.19
CA ASP A 209 12.57 -6.25 -7.25
C ASP A 209 12.61 -7.68 -6.68
N GLU A 210 13.20 -7.84 -5.50
CA GLU A 210 13.21 -9.11 -4.74
C GLU A 210 11.80 -9.54 -4.34
N ARG A 211 11.03 -8.64 -3.69
CA ARG A 211 9.65 -8.94 -3.29
C ARG A 211 8.75 -9.17 -4.50
N TYR A 212 8.99 -8.45 -5.59
CA TYR A 212 8.27 -8.61 -6.85
C TYR A 212 8.40 -10.02 -7.38
N ALA A 213 9.64 -10.55 -7.42
CA ALA A 213 9.91 -11.90 -7.89
C ALA A 213 9.22 -12.94 -7.00
N VAL A 214 9.27 -12.78 -5.68
CA VAL A 214 8.60 -13.67 -4.71
C VAL A 214 7.08 -13.64 -4.87
N TRP A 215 6.47 -12.45 -4.89
CA TRP A 215 5.03 -12.30 -5.07
C TRP A 215 4.56 -12.89 -6.40
N LYS A 216 5.27 -12.61 -7.49
CA LYS A 216 4.93 -13.16 -8.81
C LYS A 216 5.01 -14.68 -8.82
N ALA A 217 6.11 -15.26 -8.33
CA ALA A 217 6.28 -16.70 -8.27
C ALA A 217 5.21 -17.37 -7.39
N PHE A 218 4.91 -16.78 -6.22
CA PHE A 218 3.85 -17.26 -5.33
C PHE A 218 2.48 -17.29 -6.01
N LEU A 219 2.10 -16.20 -6.71
CA LEU A 219 0.81 -16.11 -7.38
C LEU A 219 0.69 -17.09 -8.55
N GLN A 220 1.79 -17.35 -9.26
CA GLN A 220 1.84 -18.36 -10.32
C GLN A 220 1.74 -19.79 -9.77
N VAL A 221 2.37 -20.08 -8.63
CA VAL A 221 2.31 -21.39 -7.97
C VAL A 221 0.94 -21.67 -7.37
N SER A 222 0.33 -20.66 -6.72
CA SER A 222 -1.01 -20.78 -6.11
C SER A 222 -2.14 -20.86 -7.14
N GLY A 223 -1.87 -20.53 -8.41
CA GLY A 223 -2.89 -20.50 -9.46
C GLY A 223 -3.91 -19.40 -9.26
N LEU A 224 -3.56 -18.32 -8.54
CA LEU A 224 -4.47 -17.18 -8.37
C LEU A 224 -4.76 -16.56 -9.74
N ARG A 225 -6.03 -16.25 -9.99
CA ARG A 225 -6.49 -15.77 -11.30
C ARG A 225 -5.86 -14.42 -11.67
N GLU A 226 -5.33 -14.35 -12.88
CA GLU A 226 -4.85 -13.10 -13.46
C GLU A 226 -6.05 -12.23 -13.87
N TYR A 227 -5.93 -10.92 -13.67
CA TYR A 227 -6.98 -9.95 -13.96
C TYR A 227 -6.94 -9.54 -15.43
N GLU A 228 -7.84 -10.12 -16.24
CA GLU A 228 -7.92 -9.88 -17.69
C GLU A 228 -8.39 -8.46 -18.07
N GLY A 229 -9.05 -7.75 -17.16
CA GLY A 229 -9.77 -6.52 -17.47
C GLY A 229 -8.89 -5.28 -17.71
N MET A 230 -7.55 -5.37 -17.65
CA MET A 230 -6.66 -4.22 -17.89
C MET A 230 -5.92 -4.27 -19.24
N LEU A 231 -5.85 -5.41 -19.92
CA LEU A 231 -5.21 -5.54 -21.24
C LEU A 231 -5.90 -4.72 -22.34
N ARG A 232 -7.07 -4.14 -22.07
CA ARG A 232 -7.84 -3.33 -23.05
C ARG A 232 -7.60 -1.83 -22.99
N ASN A 233 -6.93 -1.30 -21.96
CA ASN A 233 -6.83 0.16 -21.71
C ASN A 233 -5.38 0.66 -21.62
N SER A 234 -4.41 -0.10 -22.11
CA SER A 234 -2.98 0.23 -22.06
C SER A 234 -2.37 0.70 -23.37
N ASP A 235 -3.19 0.85 -24.42
CA ASP A 235 -2.88 1.60 -25.64
C ASP A 235 -3.33 3.07 -25.51
#